data_AF-K9HBW7-F1
#
_entry.id   AF-K9HBW7-F1
#
_cell.length_a   1.000
_cell.length_b   1.000
_cell.length_c   1.000
_cell.angle_alpha   90.00
_cell.angle_beta   90.00
_cell.angle_gamma   90.00
#
_symmetry.space_group_name_H-M   'P 1'
#
loop_
_entity.id
_entity.type
_entity.pdbx_description
1 polymer ?
#
loop_
_entity_poly.entity_id
_entity_poly.type
_entity_poly.pdbx_seq_one_letter_code
_entity_poly.pdbx_strand_id
1 'polypeptide(L)'
;MTEADRVLKSADAFFCVGYGFNDVHVQLYLNQALRQRPKPLVMISWGLTENAQAAITQASKDLRYCVMTRADDGSGTVVRTHEHRDGVFIEGLDTWSFDGFAREYL
;
A
#
# COMPACT_ATOMS: atom_id res chain seq x y z
N MET A 1 6.65 -12.91 -22.89
CA MET A 1 6.29 -11.80 -21.98
C MET A 1 4.79 -11.90 -21.78
N THR A 2 4.31 -12.04 -20.55
CA THR A 2 2.88 -12.25 -20.27
C THR A 2 2.15 -10.90 -20.29
N GLU A 3 0.84 -10.87 -20.55
CA GLU A 3 0.05 -9.62 -20.49
C GLU A 3 0.09 -8.97 -19.09
N ALA A 4 0.24 -9.77 -18.04
CA ALA A 4 0.43 -9.29 -16.67
C ALA A 4 1.69 -8.42 -16.54
N ASP A 5 2.83 -8.85 -17.11
CA ASP A 5 4.07 -8.06 -17.11
C ASP A 5 3.87 -6.71 -17.80
N ARG A 6 3.11 -6.71 -18.91
CA ARG A 6 2.84 -5.48 -19.67
C ARG A 6 2.04 -4.50 -18.83
N VAL A 7 0.93 -4.95 -18.22
CA VAL A 7 0.07 -4.12 -17.37
C VAL A 7 0.86 -3.56 -16.18
N LEU A 8 1.64 -4.39 -15.48
CA LEU A 8 2.44 -3.96 -14.34
C LEU A 8 3.51 -2.92 -14.71
N LYS A 9 4.15 -3.07 -15.88
CA LYS A 9 5.12 -2.10 -16.39
C LYS A 9 4.46 -0.77 -16.77
N SER A 10 3.29 -0.81 -17.41
CA SER A 10 2.61 0.38 -17.92
C SER A 10 1.69 1.06 -16.91
N ALA A 11 1.38 0.44 -15.77
CA ALA A 11 0.45 1.00 -14.77
C ALA A 11 0.90 2.38 -14.30
N ASP A 12 -0.01 3.35 -14.21
CA ASP A 12 0.30 4.70 -13.71
C ASP A 12 0.28 4.78 -12.18
N ALA A 13 -0.44 3.87 -11.53
CA ALA A 13 -0.56 3.76 -10.09
C ALA A 13 -0.82 2.30 -9.69
N PHE A 14 -0.66 2.01 -8.39
CA PHE A 14 -0.93 0.70 -7.82
C PHE A 14 -1.96 0.79 -6.70
N PHE A 15 -2.89 -0.16 -6.70
CA PHE A 15 -3.79 -0.42 -5.59
C PHE A 15 -3.60 -1.86 -5.12
N CYS A 16 -3.18 -2.02 -3.87
CA CYS A 16 -2.86 -3.32 -3.29
C CYS A 16 -3.84 -3.64 -2.14
N VAL A 17 -4.55 -4.77 -2.25
CA VAL A 17 -5.50 -5.24 -1.23
C VAL A 17 -4.96 -6.51 -0.59
N GLY A 18 -4.69 -6.49 0.72
CA GLY A 18 -4.23 -7.65 1.48
C GLY A 18 -2.84 -8.17 1.09
N TYR A 19 -2.02 -7.36 0.41
CA TYR A 19 -0.76 -7.81 -0.17
C TYR A 19 0.44 -7.60 0.77
N GLY A 20 1.06 -8.68 1.22
CA GLY A 20 2.18 -8.65 2.17
C GLY A 20 3.59 -8.56 1.56
N PHE A 21 3.78 -8.21 0.28
CA PHE A 21 5.11 -8.20 -0.38
C PHE A 21 5.85 -9.54 -0.34
N ASN A 22 5.12 -10.65 -0.57
CA ASN A 22 5.67 -12.01 -0.55
C ASN A 22 5.63 -12.71 -1.92
N ASP A 23 5.23 -12.01 -2.99
CA ASP A 23 5.24 -12.52 -4.36
C ASP A 23 6.42 -11.91 -5.14
N VAL A 24 7.39 -12.74 -5.52
CA VAL A 24 8.64 -12.29 -6.16
C VAL A 24 8.39 -11.56 -7.49
N HIS A 25 7.40 -12.01 -8.27
CA HIS A 25 7.14 -11.43 -9.60
C HIS A 25 6.50 -10.05 -9.49
N VAL A 26 5.47 -9.91 -8.65
CA VAL A 26 4.79 -8.62 -8.43
C VAL A 26 5.69 -7.66 -7.65
N GLN A 27 6.43 -8.16 -6.65
CA GLN A 27 7.35 -7.37 -5.84
C GLN A 27 8.47 -6.71 -6.66
N LEU A 28 8.96 -7.35 -7.74
CA LEU A 28 9.94 -6.73 -8.63
C LEU A 28 9.39 -5.43 -9.23
N TYR A 29 8.17 -5.46 -9.75
CA TYR A 29 7.53 -4.30 -10.37
C TYR A 29 7.16 -3.23 -9.35
N LEU A 30 6.65 -3.64 -8.19
CA LEU A 30 6.40 -2.71 -7.09
C LEU A 30 7.70 -2.04 -6.63
N ASN A 31 8.78 -2.78 -6.40
CA ASN A 31 10.05 -2.17 -6.01
C ASN A 31 10.57 -1.15 -7.02
N GLN A 32 10.42 -1.41 -8.33
CA GLN A 32 10.72 -0.43 -9.37
C GLN A 32 9.82 0.81 -9.24
N ALA A 33 8.52 0.60 -9.03
CA ALA A 33 7.52 1.66 -8.86
C ALA A 33 7.64 2.44 -7.55
N LEU A 34 8.20 1.87 -6.47
CA LEU A 34 8.39 2.55 -5.19
C LEU A 34 9.72 3.31 -5.15
N ARG A 35 10.75 2.85 -5.88
CA ARG A 35 12.13 3.36 -5.73
C ARG A 35 12.69 4.03 -6.97
N GLN A 36 12.55 3.42 -8.14
CA GLN A 36 13.26 3.85 -9.36
C GLN A 36 12.43 4.83 -10.18
N ARG A 37 11.14 4.56 -10.33
CA ARG A 37 10.17 5.38 -11.06
C ARG A 37 8.94 5.52 -10.16
N PRO A 38 8.98 6.43 -9.18
CA PRO A 38 7.93 6.56 -8.16
C PRO A 38 6.55 6.72 -8.82
N LYS A 39 5.66 5.75 -8.59
CA LYS A 39 4.27 5.76 -9.05
C LYS A 39 3.35 5.74 -7.82
N PRO A 40 2.25 6.49 -7.80
CA PRO A 40 1.34 6.53 -6.66
C PRO A 40 0.88 5.13 -6.22
N LEU A 41 0.80 4.93 -4.90
CA LEU A 41 0.41 3.66 -4.29
C LEU A 41 -0.68 3.87 -3.24
N VAL A 42 -1.77 3.13 -3.36
CA VAL A 42 -2.73 2.91 -2.27
C VAL A 42 -2.64 1.45 -1.85
N MET A 43 -2.58 1.20 -0.55
CA MET A 43 -2.57 -0.16 -0.01
C MET A 43 -3.48 -0.26 1.19
N ILE A 44 -4.31 -1.28 1.21
CA ILE A 44 -5.14 -1.66 2.37
C ILE A 44 -4.77 -3.07 2.79
N SER A 45 -4.62 -3.30 4.09
CA SER A 45 -4.26 -4.60 4.65
C SER A 45 -4.65 -4.70 6.11
N TRP A 46 -4.84 -5.92 6.62
CA TRP A 46 -5.08 -6.12 8.05
C TRP A 46 -3.91 -5.58 8.90
N GLY A 47 -2.68 -5.81 8.46
CA GLY A 47 -1.45 -5.28 9.04
C GLY A 47 -0.33 -5.19 8.01
N LEU A 48 0.83 -4.67 8.40
CA LEU A 48 2.04 -4.68 7.56
C LEU A 48 2.93 -5.84 7.94
N THR A 49 3.35 -6.61 6.94
CA THR A 49 4.46 -7.56 7.09
C THR A 49 5.77 -6.78 7.20
N GLU A 50 6.82 -7.42 7.72
CA GLU A 50 8.17 -6.84 7.77
C GLU A 50 8.65 -6.43 6.36
N ASN A 51 8.38 -7.25 5.35
CA ASN A 51 8.72 -6.97 3.95
C ASN A 51 8.00 -5.73 3.41
N ALA A 52 6.70 -5.60 3.69
CA ALA A 52 5.90 -4.45 3.27
C ALA A 52 6.38 -3.18 3.96
N GLN A 53 6.62 -3.26 5.27
CA GLN A 53 7.15 -2.15 6.05
C GLN A 53 8.52 -1.71 5.51
N ALA A 54 9.43 -2.65 5.26
CA ALA A 54 10.74 -2.35 4.68
C ALA A 54 10.64 -1.73 3.28
N ALA A 55 9.73 -2.23 2.43
CA ALA A 55 9.52 -1.69 1.09
C ALA A 55 9.06 -0.23 1.10
N ILE A 56 8.13 0.13 2.00
CA ILE A 56 7.64 1.50 2.18
C ILE A 56 8.72 2.40 2.81
N THR A 57 9.40 1.93 3.85
CA THR A 57 10.46 2.71 4.52
C THR A 57 11.62 3.03 3.58
N GLN A 58 11.98 2.09 2.70
CA GLN A 58 13.07 2.25 1.72
C GLN A 58 12.61 2.85 0.39
N ALA A 59 11.34 3.25 0.27
CA ALA A 59 10.81 3.88 -0.93
C ALA A 59 11.45 5.25 -1.20
N SER A 60 11.33 5.73 -2.44
CA SER A 60 11.75 7.07 -2.82
C SER A 60 11.05 8.13 -1.97
N LYS A 61 11.74 9.25 -1.71
CA LYS A 61 11.14 10.41 -1.03
C LYS A 61 10.03 11.07 -1.86
N ASP A 62 10.08 10.89 -3.17
CA ASP A 62 9.10 11.45 -4.12
C ASP A 62 7.86 10.56 -4.26
N LEU A 63 7.87 9.35 -3.67
CA LEU A 63 6.72 8.46 -3.69
C LEU A 63 5.57 9.06 -2.89
N ARG A 64 4.43 9.27 -3.56
CA ARG A 64 3.14 9.51 -2.89
C ARG A 64 2.48 8.17 -2.62
N TYR A 65 2.24 7.87 -1.35
CA TYR A 65 1.53 6.66 -0.95
C TYR A 65 0.52 6.91 0.16
N CYS A 66 -0.44 6.00 0.26
CA CYS A 66 -1.39 5.87 1.36
C CYS A 66 -1.54 4.38 1.72
N VAL A 67 -1.13 4.01 2.94
CA VAL A 67 -1.24 2.65 3.46
C VAL A 67 -2.18 2.67 4.65
N MET A 68 -3.26 1.88 4.58
CA MET A 68 -4.27 1.79 5.63
C MET A 68 -4.22 0.40 6.26
N THR A 69 -3.97 0.35 7.56
CA THR A 69 -3.97 -0.89 8.34
C THR A 69 -4.95 -0.87 9.49
N ARG A 70 -5.36 -2.03 9.98
CA ARG A 70 -6.17 -2.09 11.19
C ARG A 70 -5.34 -1.57 12.37
N ALA A 71 -5.99 -0.87 13.31
CA ALA A 71 -5.39 -0.58 14.61
C ALA A 71 -5.29 -1.88 15.44
N ASP A 72 -4.28 -2.00 16.29
CA ASP A 72 -4.01 -3.24 17.05
C ASP A 72 -5.16 -3.60 18.01
N ASP A 73 -5.81 -2.58 18.57
CA ASP A 73 -7.01 -2.71 19.42
C ASP A 73 -8.30 -2.97 18.62
N GLY A 74 -8.21 -2.92 17.29
CA GLY A 74 -9.33 -3.09 16.38
C GLY A 74 -10.34 -1.94 16.37
N SER A 75 -10.04 -0.81 17.00
CA SER A 75 -10.98 0.31 17.16
C SER A 75 -11.06 1.23 15.94
N GLY A 76 -10.20 1.04 14.95
CA GLY A 76 -10.20 1.85 13.74
C GLY A 76 -9.06 1.51 12.77
N THR A 77 -8.63 2.53 12.03
CA THR A 77 -7.61 2.42 10.97
C THR A 77 -6.39 3.27 11.31
N VAL A 78 -5.19 2.73 11.07
CA VAL A 78 -3.94 3.49 11.05
C VAL A 78 -3.58 3.81 9.61
N VAL A 79 -3.52 5.09 9.28
CA VAL A 79 -3.18 5.59 7.94
C VAL A 79 -1.76 6.11 7.91
N ARG A 80 -0.92 5.54 7.06
CA ARG A 80 0.46 5.98 6.81
C ARG A 80 0.56 6.63 5.44
N THR A 81 1.13 7.82 5.40
CA THR A 81 1.39 8.54 4.15
C THR A 81 2.85 8.97 4.09
N HIS A 82 3.25 9.50 2.94
CA HIS A 82 4.56 10.09 2.73
C HIS A 82 4.83 11.30 3.65
N GLU A 83 3.78 11.98 4.13
CA GLU A 83 3.83 13.08 5.11
C GLU A 83 3.73 12.58 6.56
N HIS A 84 2.98 11.51 6.80
CA HIS A 84 2.78 10.90 8.11
C HIS A 84 3.28 9.45 8.12
N ARG A 85 4.61 9.28 8.16
CA ARG A 85 5.25 7.96 8.03
C ARG A 85 4.99 7.03 9.22
N ASP A 86 4.91 7.58 10.42
CA ASP A 86 4.65 6.82 11.65
C ASP A 86 3.18 6.38 11.78
N GLY A 87 2.30 7.00 10.98
CA GLY A 87 0.89 6.70 10.93
C GLY A 87 0.04 7.64 11.78
N VAL A 88 -1.19 7.84 11.32
CA VAL A 88 -2.25 8.57 12.02
C VAL A 88 -3.35 7.58 12.31
N PHE A 89 -3.73 7.47 13.58
CA PHE A 89 -4.88 6.68 13.99
C PHE A 89 -6.18 7.44 13.73
N ILE A 90 -7.15 6.75 13.13
CA ILE A 90 -8.50 7.25 12.86
C ILE A 90 -9.51 6.29 13.49
N GLU A 91 -10.17 6.76 14.54
CA GLU A 91 -11.16 6.00 15.31
C GLU A 91 -12.41 5.70 14.48
N GLY A 92 -12.94 4.48 14.64
CA GLY A 92 -14.20 4.03 14.02
C GLY A 92 -14.16 3.81 12.50
N LEU A 93 -13.04 4.11 11.84
CA LEU A 93 -12.87 3.96 10.40
C LEU A 93 -12.42 2.54 10.05
N ASP A 94 -13.09 1.89 9.09
CA ASP A 94 -12.82 0.51 8.64
C ASP A 94 -12.16 0.45 7.25
N THR A 95 -11.36 1.45 6.88
CA THR A 95 -10.78 1.55 5.53
C THR A 95 -9.56 0.66 5.30
N TRP A 96 -9.15 -0.10 6.32
CA TRP A 96 -8.19 -1.21 6.17
C TRP A 96 -8.83 -2.45 5.51
N SER A 97 -10.15 -2.59 5.57
CA SER A 97 -10.90 -3.67 4.90
C SER A 97 -11.32 -3.23 3.49
N PHE A 98 -11.44 -4.18 2.55
CA PHE A 98 -11.87 -3.83 1.20
C PHE A 98 -13.30 -3.28 1.19
N ASP A 99 -14.22 -3.90 1.93
CA ASP A 99 -15.62 -3.48 1.98
C ASP A 99 -15.76 -2.09 2.63
N GLY A 100 -14.99 -1.81 3.68
CA GLY A 100 -14.99 -0.50 4.33
C GLY A 100 -14.37 0.58 3.45
N PHE A 101 -13.25 0.27 2.78
CA PHE A 101 -12.63 1.17 1.81
C PHE A 101 -13.58 1.49 0.64
N ALA A 102 -14.20 0.46 0.06
CA ALA A 102 -15.12 0.63 -1.06
C ALA A 102 -16.33 1.48 -0.67
N ARG A 103 -16.91 1.24 0.51
CA ARG A 103 -18.05 2.04 1.01
C ARG A 103 -17.71 3.52 1.19
N GLU A 104 -16.49 3.82 1.61
CA GLU A 104 -16.07 5.19 1.92
C GLU A 104 -15.62 5.98 0.68
N TYR A 105 -15.02 5.30 -0.31
CA TYR A 105 -14.27 5.97 -1.39
C TYR A 105 -14.63 5.55 -2.82
N LEU A 106 -15.48 4.55 -3.04
CA LEU A 106 -15.90 4.09 -4.38
C LEU A 106 -17.42 4.26 -4.58
#